data_AF-A0A5J4J588-F1
#
_entry.id   AF-A0A5J4J588-F1
#
_cell.length_a   1.000
_cell.length_b   1.000
_cell.length_c   1.000
_cell.angle_alpha   90.00
_cell.angle_beta   90.00
_cell.angle_gamma   90.00
#
_symmetry.space_group_name_H-M   'P 1'
#
loop_
_entity.id
_entity.type
_entity.pdbx_description
1 polymer ?
#
loop_
_entity_poly.entity_id
_entity_poly.type
_entity_poly.pdbx_seq_one_letter_code
_entity_poly.pdbx_strand_id
1 'polypeptide(L)' 'MTKWELLRTFPKAYKGKHVHHPSVTMIRGKQVDVTTEWPVLVQGDGEILTKTPVNVTIEKNALLII' A
#
# COMPACT_ATOMS: atom_id res chain seq x y z
N MET A 1 -16.54 2.37 2.35
CA MET A 1 -16.15 3.11 3.56
C MET A 1 -16.63 4.54 3.45
N THR A 2 -17.32 5.07 4.44
CA THR A 2 -17.78 6.48 4.50
C THR A 2 -16.69 7.38 5.10
N LYS A 3 -16.83 8.71 4.93
CA LYS A 3 -15.90 9.69 5.54
C LYS A 3 -15.80 9.53 7.06
N TRP A 4 -16.94 9.26 7.72
CA TRP A 4 -17.02 9.06 9.16
C TRP A 4 -16.37 7.75 9.63
N GLU A 5 -16.47 6.69 8.83
CA GLU A 5 -15.78 5.43 9.10
C GLU A 5 -14.26 5.58 8.97
N LEU A 6 -13.80 6.33 7.95
CA LEU A 6 -12.38 6.65 7.78
C LEU A 6 -11.86 7.45 8.97
N LEU A 7 -12.55 8.53 9.37
CA LEU A 7 -12.18 9.36 10.52
C LEU A 7 -12.01 8.55 11.81
N ARG A 8 -12.82 7.51 12.01
CA ARG A 8 -12.71 6.62 13.18
C ARG A 8 -11.66 5.53 13.01
N THR A 9 -11.37 5.11 11.78
CA THR A 9 -10.45 4.01 11.49
C THR A 9 -9.01 4.49 11.37
N PHE A 10 -8.78 5.69 10.83
CA PHE A 10 -7.45 6.22 10.56
C PHE A 10 -6.55 6.31 11.81
N PRO A 11 -6.99 6.84 12.97
CA PRO A 11 -6.16 6.85 14.18
C PRO A 11 -5.82 5.45 14.71
N LYS A 12 -6.55 4.40 14.31
CA LYS A 12 -6.23 3.02 14.69
C LYS A 12 -4.95 2.50 14.00
N ALA A 13 -4.46 3.19 12.97
CA ALA A 13 -3.19 2.87 12.30
C ALA A 13 -2.01 2.91 13.28
N TYR A 14 -1.96 3.91 14.18
CA TYR A 14 -0.92 4.05 15.21
C TYR A 14 -0.85 2.87 16.20
N LYS A 15 -1.94 2.10 16.33
CA LYS A 15 -2.03 0.92 17.21
C LYS A 15 -2.12 -0.38 16.42
N GLY A 16 -1.94 -0.35 15.09
CA GLY A 16 -2.10 -1.50 14.20
C GLY A 16 -3.54 -2.01 14.02
N LYS A 17 -4.51 -1.60 14.85
CA LYS A 17 -5.88 -2.15 14.84
C LYS A 17 -6.75 -1.78 13.63
N HIS A 18 -6.28 -0.91 12.75
CA HIS A 18 -7.00 -0.53 11.51
C HIS A 18 -7.24 -1.72 10.58
N VAL A 19 -6.36 -2.74 10.61
CA VAL A 19 -6.44 -3.93 9.75
C VAL A 19 -7.67 -4.81 10.01
N HIS A 20 -8.33 -4.65 11.15
CA HIS A 20 -9.54 -5.41 11.48
C HIS A 20 -10.83 -4.78 10.91
N HIS A 21 -10.74 -3.61 10.27
CA HIS A 21 -11.90 -2.99 9.64
C HIS A 21 -12.28 -3.76 8.35
N PRO A 22 -13.57 -4.06 8.11
CA PRO A 22 -13.98 -4.91 6.97
C PRO A 22 -13.61 -4.33 5.59
N SER A 23 -13.51 -3.01 5.49
CA SER A 23 -13.05 -2.31 4.27
C SER A 23 -11.52 -2.34 4.05
N VAL A 24 -10.76 -3.06 4.87
CA VAL A 24 -9.30 -3.20 4.74
C VAL A 24 -8.98 -4.65 4.38
N THR A 25 -8.21 -4.84 3.32
CA THR A 25 -7.74 -6.15 2.88
C THR A 25 -6.22 -6.16 2.86
N MET A 26 -5.63 -7.13 3.55
CA MET A 26 -4.17 -7.32 3.58
C MET A 26 -3.81 -8.48 2.64
N ILE A 27 -3.00 -8.20 1.63
CA ILE A 27 -2.50 -9.18 0.67
C ILE A 27 -0.98 -9.26 0.80
N ARG A 28 -0.41 -10.46 0.65
CA ARG A 28 1.04 -10.70 0.65
C ARG A 28 1.42 -11.48 -0.59
N GLY A 29 2.39 -10.96 -1.36
CA GLY A 29 2.92 -11.60 -2.56
C GLY A 29 4.39 -11.23 -2.77
N LYS A 30 5.10 -12.01 -3.58
CA LYS A 30 6.47 -11.68 -4.02
C LYS A 30 6.49 -10.73 -5.22
N GLN A 31 5.43 -10.77 -6.02
CA GLN A 31 5.21 -9.95 -7.20
C GLN A 31 3.76 -9.45 -7.14
N VAL A 32 3.56 -8.15 -7.39
CA VAL A 32 2.26 -7.49 -7.34
C VAL A 32 2.13 -6.58 -8.55
N ASP A 33 1.06 -6.79 -9.32
CA ASP A 33 0.67 -5.93 -10.43
C ASP A 33 -0.48 -5.03 -10.00
N VAL A 34 -0.31 -3.72 -10.18
CA VAL A 34 -1.34 -2.72 -9.86
C VAL A 34 -1.73 -1.99 -11.14
N THR A 35 -3.01 -2.08 -11.49
CA THR A 35 -3.61 -1.45 -12.65
C THR A 35 -4.81 -0.60 -12.21
N THR A 36 -5.11 0.43 -12.99
CA THR A 36 -6.23 1.35 -12.74
C THR A 36 -6.83 1.79 -14.07
N GLU A 37 -8.10 2.20 -14.06
CA GLU A 37 -8.77 2.72 -15.26
C GLU A 37 -8.11 4.00 -15.79
N TRP A 38 -7.61 4.84 -14.89
CA TRP A 38 -6.90 6.09 -15.21
C TRP A 38 -5.51 6.08 -14.57
N PRO A 39 -4.47 6.68 -15.18
CA PRO A 39 -3.14 6.74 -14.57
C PRO A 39 -3.14 7.44 -13.21
N VAL A 40 -2.74 6.73 -12.15
CA VAL A 40 -2.64 7.24 -10.78
C VAL A 40 -1.17 7.35 -10.40
N LEU A 41 -0.79 8.43 -9.72
CA LEU A 41 0.57 8.62 -9.22
C LEU A 41 0.93 7.53 -8.21
N VAL A 42 2.11 6.92 -8.39
CA VAL A 42 2.68 5.93 -7.49
C VAL A 42 3.82 6.57 -6.72
N GLN A 43 3.77 6.45 -5.40
CA GLN A 43 4.78 6.98 -4.48
C GLN A 43 5.50 5.85 -3.77
N GLY A 44 6.81 6.01 -3.57
CA GLY A 44 7.65 5.12 -2.77
C GLY A 44 8.63 5.95 -1.94
N ASP A 45 8.80 5.61 -0.67
CA ASP A 45 9.67 6.30 0.30
C ASP A 45 9.50 7.83 0.37
N GLY A 46 8.30 8.33 0.07
CA GLY A 46 7.97 9.75 0.11
C GLY A 46 8.16 10.50 -1.22
N GLU A 47 8.64 9.83 -2.26
CA GLU A 47 8.89 10.41 -3.59
C GLU A 47 7.89 9.90 -4.64
N ILE A 48 7.68 10.69 -5.70
CA ILE A 48 6.89 10.26 -6.87
C ILE A 48 7.80 9.43 -7.77
N LEU A 49 7.42 8.16 -8.00
CA LEU A 49 8.18 7.24 -8.84
C LEU A 49 7.66 7.22 -10.28
N THR A 50 6.36 7.00 -10.45
CA THR A 50 5.73 6.79 -11.76
C THR A 50 4.19 6.95 -11.68
N LYS A 51 3.47 6.53 -12.73
CA LYS A 51 2.03 6.34 -12.73
C LYS A 51 1.68 4.87 -13.06
N THR A 52 0.52 4.41 -12.61
CA THR A 52 -0.01 3.09 -12.98
C THR A 52 -0.18 2.95 -14.51
N PRO A 53 -0.03 1.73 -15.07
CA PRO A 53 0.20 0.45 -14.39
C PRO A 53 1.63 0.29 -13.83
N VAL A 54 1.78 -0.47 -12.74
CA VAL A 54 3.09 -0.76 -12.13
C VAL A 54 3.19 -2.22 -11.72
N ASN A 55 4.36 -2.82 -11.96
CA ASN A 55 4.77 -4.10 -11.41
C ASN A 55 5.75 -3.86 -10.25
N VAL A 56 5.50 -4.47 -9.11
CA VAL A 56 6.37 -4.41 -7.92
C VAL A 56 6.82 -5.82 -7.58
N THR A 57 8.13 -6.03 -7.48
CA THR A 57 8.72 -7.34 -7.18
C THR A 57 9.70 -7.22 -6.01
N ILE A 58 9.65 -8.19 -5.10
CA ILE A 58 10.59 -8.31 -3.99
C ILE A 58 11.86 -9.00 -4.47
N GLU A 59 12.98 -8.28 -4.42
CA GLU A 59 14.32 -8.87 -4.60
C GLU A 59 14.86 -9.34 -3.24
N LYS A 60 15.09 -10.65 -3.10
CA LYS A 60 15.50 -11.23 -1.82
C LYS A 60 17.01 -11.17 -1.70
N ASN A 61 17.50 -10.76 -0.53
CA ASN A 61 18.95 -10.61 -0.27
C ASN A 61 19.63 -9.63 -1.24
N ALA A 62 18.90 -8.62 -1.70
CA ALA A 62 19.38 -7.63 -2.66
C ALA A 62 20.60 -6.83 -2.15
N LEU A 63 20.66 -6.63 -0.84
CA LEU A 63 21.68 -5.81 -0.19
C LEU A 63 22.28 -6.58 0.98
N LEU A 64 23.61 -6.49 1.10
CA LEU A 64 24.33 -6.84 2.31
C LEU A 64 24.48 -5.56 3.15
N ILE A 65 23.91 -5.57 4.35
CA ILE A 65 24.03 -4.47 5.31
C ILE A 65 25.02 -4.90 6.39
N ILE A 66 25.98 -4.03 6.71
CA ILE A 66 27.04 -4.24 7.70
C ILE A 66 26.64 -3.75 9.09
#